data_AF-A0A5N6TZK5-F1
#
_entry.id   AF-A0A5N6TZK5-F1
#
_cell.length_a   1.000
_cell.length_b   1.000
_cell.length_c   1.000
_cell.angle_alpha   90.00
_cell.angle_beta   90.00
_cell.angle_gamma   90.00
#
_symmetry.space_group_name_H-M   'P 1'
#
loop_
_entity.id
_entity.type
_entity.pdbx_description
1 polymer ?
#
loop_
_entity_poly.entity_id
_entity_poly.type
_entity_poly.pdbx_seq_one_letter_code
_entity_poly.pdbx_strand_id
1 'polypeptide(L)'
;MLYRPLNGMGGPILESRIIMTSAIKKAIKTLFDDAARSKSAMARLLNPAAEGAGGRVYPAKNAKNDKRYGIRIDKGEAVHNKPNTIRLKLQINSNAESSTLRNLAKSDPHRVVSNADVDTQQEVTKENLDKMEDDFIENLDL
;
A
#
# COMPACT_ATOMS: atom_id res chain seq x y z
N MET A 1 4.76 -49.43 21.90
CA MET A 1 4.63 -47.98 22.21
C MET A 1 4.61 -47.25 20.88
N LEU A 2 3.43 -46.89 20.37
CA LEU A 2 3.25 -46.30 19.04
C LEU A 2 3.64 -44.82 19.08
N TYR A 3 4.72 -44.45 18.40
CA TYR A 3 5.05 -43.05 18.11
C TYR A 3 4.04 -42.53 17.09
N ARG A 4 3.18 -41.58 17.50
CA ARG A 4 2.36 -40.78 16.61
C ARG A 4 3.10 -39.47 16.33
N PRO A 5 3.41 -39.11 15.07
CA PRO A 5 3.96 -37.80 14.78
C PRO A 5 2.87 -36.72 14.94
N LEU A 6 3.21 -35.64 15.64
CA LEU A 6 2.42 -34.43 15.78
C LEU A 6 2.41 -33.68 14.43
N ASN A 7 1.46 -34.04 13.55
CA ASN A 7 1.19 -33.26 12.35
C ASN A 7 0.36 -32.01 12.68
N GLY A 8 1.04 -30.86 12.69
CA GLY A 8 0.59 -29.70 11.92
C GLY A 8 -0.43 -28.76 12.56
N MET A 9 -0.03 -28.01 13.58
CA MET A 9 -0.68 -26.73 13.95
C MET A 9 -0.37 -25.61 12.92
N GLY A 10 -0.61 -25.88 11.63
CA GLY A 10 -0.35 -24.94 10.52
C GLY A 10 -1.59 -24.46 9.75
N GLY A 11 -2.80 -24.90 10.14
CA GLY A 11 -4.00 -24.85 9.29
C GLY A 11 -4.70 -23.49 9.12
N PRO A 12 -4.98 -22.67 10.16
CA PRO A 12 -5.85 -21.49 9.98
C PRO A 12 -5.14 -20.12 9.93
N ILE A 13 -4.00 -19.98 10.61
CA ILE A 13 -3.31 -18.67 10.75
C ILE A 13 -2.52 -18.32 9.48
N LEU A 14 -1.84 -19.32 8.88
CA LEU A 14 -1.07 -19.14 7.66
C LEU A 14 -1.98 -18.84 6.46
N GLU A 15 -3.09 -19.57 6.31
CA GLU A 15 -4.09 -19.34 5.27
C GLU A 15 -4.70 -17.93 5.39
N SER A 16 -5.04 -17.50 6.59
CA SER A 16 -5.57 -16.14 6.85
C SER A 16 -4.56 -15.07 6.43
N ARG A 17 -3.26 -15.25 6.74
CA ARG A 17 -2.21 -14.31 6.34
C ARG A 17 -2.06 -14.25 4.82
N ILE A 18 -2.05 -15.39 4.13
CA ILE A 18 -1.97 -15.46 2.66
C ILE A 18 -3.15 -14.74 2.00
N ILE A 19 -4.37 -14.93 2.52
CA ILE A 19 -5.58 -14.26 2.02
C ILE A 19 -5.49 -12.72 2.21
N MET A 20 -5.02 -12.26 3.38
CA MET A 20 -4.83 -10.82 3.61
C MET A 20 -3.76 -10.23 2.69
N THR A 21 -2.60 -10.87 2.59
CA THR A 21 -1.51 -10.43 1.71
C THR A 21 -1.96 -10.35 0.27
N SER A 22 -2.64 -11.39 -0.25
CA SER A 22 -3.11 -11.41 -1.63
C SER A 22 -4.16 -10.33 -1.90
N ALA A 23 -5.06 -10.05 -0.95
CA ALA A 23 -6.03 -8.96 -1.07
C ALA A 23 -5.35 -7.58 -1.16
N ILE A 24 -4.31 -7.33 -0.36
CA ILE A 24 -3.58 -6.06 -0.40
C ILE A 24 -2.77 -5.93 -1.68
N LYS A 25 -2.05 -6.98 -2.10
CA LYS A 25 -1.30 -6.98 -3.38
C LYS A 25 -2.22 -6.69 -4.57
N LYS A 26 -3.42 -7.28 -4.59
CA LYS A 26 -4.41 -6.98 -5.63
C LYS A 26 -4.88 -5.52 -5.61
N ALA A 27 -5.08 -4.96 -4.42
CA ALA A 27 -5.48 -3.56 -4.26
C ALA A 27 -4.36 -2.60 -4.70
N ILE A 28 -3.11 -2.88 -4.33
CA ILE A 28 -1.91 -2.15 -4.79
C ILE A 28 -1.89 -2.16 -6.32
N LYS A 29 -1.90 -3.34 -6.94
CA LYS A 29 -1.87 -3.46 -8.39
C LYS A 29 -2.98 -2.68 -9.08
N THR A 30 -4.21 -2.78 -8.58
CA THR A 30 -5.36 -2.04 -9.14
C THR A 30 -5.18 -0.52 -9.04
N LEU A 31 -4.58 -0.04 -7.94
CA LEU A 31 -4.31 1.38 -7.72
C LEU A 31 -3.23 1.88 -8.69
N PHE A 32 -2.14 1.13 -8.86
CA PHE A 32 -1.01 1.47 -9.72
C PHE A 32 -1.35 1.35 -11.21
N ASP A 33 -2.09 0.32 -11.62
CA ASP A 33 -2.66 0.18 -12.98
C ASP A 33 -3.54 1.38 -13.36
N ASP A 34 -4.26 1.96 -12.39
CA ASP A 34 -5.09 3.13 -12.60
C ASP A 34 -4.26 4.42 -12.67
N ALA A 35 -3.25 4.56 -11.82
CA ALA A 35 -2.31 5.69 -11.86
C ALA A 35 -1.52 5.74 -13.18
N ALA A 36 -1.10 4.58 -13.70
CA ALA A 36 -0.36 4.46 -14.96
C ALA A 36 -1.13 4.96 -16.18
N ARG A 37 -2.47 5.13 -16.08
CA ARG A 37 -3.32 5.63 -17.18
C ARG A 37 -3.13 7.11 -17.49
N SER A 38 -2.50 7.87 -16.60
CA SER A 38 -2.30 9.31 -16.83
C SER A 38 -0.99 9.82 -16.23
N LYS A 39 -0.33 10.71 -16.99
CA LYS A 39 0.91 11.36 -16.53
C LYS A 39 0.71 12.15 -15.24
N SER A 40 -0.46 12.77 -15.05
CA SER A 40 -0.77 13.52 -13.84
C SER A 40 -0.91 12.63 -12.60
N ALA A 41 -1.52 11.45 -12.71
CA ALA A 41 -1.61 10.51 -11.59
C ALA A 41 -0.25 9.91 -11.24
N MET A 42 0.57 9.55 -12.24
CA MET A 42 1.96 9.14 -12.02
C MET A 42 2.76 10.23 -11.32
N ALA A 43 2.67 11.48 -11.79
CA ALA A 43 3.39 12.61 -11.19
C ALA A 43 2.99 12.85 -9.72
N ARG A 44 1.73 12.62 -9.35
CA ARG A 44 1.31 12.72 -7.93
C ARG A 44 2.07 11.72 -7.05
N LEU A 45 2.27 10.49 -7.53
CA LEU A 45 2.95 9.44 -6.80
C LEU A 45 4.47 9.62 -6.81
N LEU A 46 5.06 9.91 -7.98
CA LEU A 46 6.51 9.98 -8.16
C LEU A 46 7.13 11.31 -7.74
N ASN A 47 6.39 12.41 -7.86
CA ASN A 47 6.85 13.76 -7.55
C ASN A 47 5.86 14.49 -6.60
N PRO A 48 5.54 13.91 -5.43
CA PRO A 48 4.66 14.54 -4.48
C PRO A 48 5.30 15.83 -3.93
N ALA A 49 4.48 16.85 -3.66
CA ALA A 49 4.97 18.11 -3.08
C ALA A 49 5.71 17.86 -1.76
N ALA A 50 6.89 18.45 -1.60
CA ALA A 50 7.75 18.24 -0.43
C ALA A 50 7.19 18.81 0.88
N GLU A 51 6.32 19.82 0.80
CA GLU A 51 5.81 20.53 1.98
C GLU A 51 4.53 19.90 2.56
N GLY A 52 4.48 19.72 3.88
CA GLY A 52 3.28 19.36 4.65
C GLY A 52 2.95 17.87 4.69
N ALA A 53 3.38 17.15 5.73
CA ALA A 53 3.10 15.72 5.93
C ALA A 53 1.61 15.41 6.16
N GLY A 54 1.20 14.16 5.91
CA GLY A 54 -0.14 13.64 6.22
C GLY A 54 -1.21 13.84 5.15
N GLY A 55 -0.92 14.58 4.07
CA GLY A 55 -1.84 14.76 2.95
C GLY A 55 -1.97 13.50 2.09
N ARG A 56 -3.19 13.19 1.63
CA ARG A 56 -3.43 12.06 0.70
C ARG A 56 -2.81 12.36 -0.67
N VAL A 57 -1.94 11.48 -1.12
CA VAL A 57 -1.27 11.56 -2.42
C VAL A 57 -2.17 10.96 -3.50
N TYR A 58 -2.62 9.72 -3.28
CA TYR A 58 -3.44 8.96 -4.22
C TYR A 58 -4.29 7.91 -3.49
N PRO A 59 -5.48 7.53 -3.98
CA PRO A 59 -6.23 8.15 -5.06
C PRO A 59 -6.86 9.48 -4.62
N ALA A 60 -7.54 10.18 -5.54
CA ALA A 60 -8.30 11.38 -5.16
C ALA A 60 -9.34 11.04 -4.07
N LYS A 61 -9.46 11.90 -3.06
CA LYS A 61 -10.32 11.69 -1.88
C LYS A 61 -11.80 11.82 -2.25
N ASN A 62 -12.47 10.69 -2.44
CA ASN A 62 -13.92 10.61 -2.55
C ASN A 62 -14.42 9.20 -2.17
N ALA A 63 -15.69 9.09 -1.80
CA ALA A 63 -16.28 7.84 -1.33
C ALA A 63 -16.23 6.71 -2.37
N LYS A 64 -16.30 7.03 -3.67
CA LYS A 64 -16.26 6.04 -4.75
C LYS A 64 -14.87 5.39 -4.84
N ASN A 65 -13.80 6.18 -4.82
CA ASN A 65 -12.43 5.70 -4.87
C ASN A 65 -12.06 4.94 -3.59
N ASP A 66 -12.46 5.49 -2.43
CA ASP A 66 -12.22 4.87 -1.13
C ASP A 66 -12.81 3.45 -1.04
N LYS A 67 -14.00 3.26 -1.62
CA LYS A 67 -14.63 1.95 -1.77
C LYS A 67 -13.91 1.07 -2.80
N ARG A 68 -13.72 1.58 -4.02
CA ARG A 68 -13.18 0.85 -5.18
C ARG A 68 -11.78 0.29 -4.92
N TYR A 69 -10.84 1.12 -4.48
CA TYR A 69 -9.45 0.67 -4.27
C TYR A 69 -9.27 0.05 -2.89
N GLY A 70 -10.00 0.54 -1.88
CA GLY A 70 -9.90 0.05 -0.51
C GLY A 70 -8.57 0.35 0.19
N ILE A 71 -7.64 1.05 -0.46
CA ILE A 71 -6.36 1.51 0.07
C ILE A 71 -6.13 2.96 -0.32
N ARG A 72 -5.18 3.61 0.36
CA ARG A 72 -4.71 4.96 0.08
C ARG A 72 -3.21 5.06 0.30
N ILE A 73 -2.58 5.94 -0.45
CA ILE A 73 -1.20 6.37 -0.27
C ILE A 73 -1.23 7.80 0.25
N ASP A 74 -0.73 7.96 1.47
CA ASP A 74 -0.63 9.23 2.16
C ASP A 74 0.84 9.64 2.25
N LYS A 75 1.09 10.94 2.27
CA LYS A 75 2.43 11.48 2.38
C LYS A 75 2.94 11.34 3.81
N GLY A 76 4.10 10.74 3.98
CA GLY A 76 4.81 10.69 5.24
C GLY A 76 5.80 11.84 5.39
N GLU A 77 6.92 11.52 6.01
CA GLU A 77 7.98 12.47 6.36
C GLU A 77 9.12 12.42 5.35
N ALA A 78 9.92 13.48 5.29
CA ALA A 78 11.17 13.47 4.56
C ALA A 78 12.12 12.43 5.15
N VAL A 79 12.86 11.73 4.30
CA VAL A 79 13.79 10.68 4.73
C VAL A 79 15.09 11.31 5.21
N HIS A 80 15.48 11.00 6.45
CA HIS A 80 16.73 11.50 7.02
C HIS A 80 17.93 11.07 6.17
N ASN A 81 18.87 11.99 5.95
CA ASN A 81 20.06 11.80 5.11
C ASN A 81 19.82 11.49 3.63
N LYS A 82 18.59 11.65 3.12
CA LYS A 82 18.29 11.55 1.68
C LYS A 82 17.55 12.83 1.23
N PRO A 83 18.27 13.83 0.69
CA PRO A 83 17.62 15.05 0.19
C PRO A 83 16.60 14.69 -0.90
N ASN A 84 15.54 15.49 -1.01
CA ASN A 84 14.43 15.30 -1.97
C ASN A 84 13.66 13.98 -1.85
N THR A 85 13.94 13.16 -0.84
CA THR A 85 13.28 11.86 -0.66
C THR A 85 12.19 11.96 0.41
N ILE A 86 11.00 11.44 0.10
CA ILE A 86 9.86 11.41 1.01
C ILE A 86 9.41 9.97 1.19
N ARG A 87 9.04 9.60 2.41
CA ARG A 87 8.39 8.31 2.67
C ARG A 87 6.90 8.42 2.40
N LEU A 88 6.39 7.61 1.48
CA LEU A 88 4.96 7.41 1.29
C LEU A 88 4.47 6.25 2.14
N LYS A 89 3.25 6.38 2.66
CA LYS A 89 2.63 5.43 3.59
C LYS A 89 1.37 4.84 2.98
N LEU A 90 1.27 3.51 2.93
CA LEU A 90 0.09 2.80 2.46
C LEU A 90 -0.81 2.44 3.63
N GLN A 91 -2.07 2.87 3.57
CA GLN A 91 -3.09 2.58 4.58
C GLN A 91 -4.32 1.95 3.94
N ILE A 92 -5.04 1.15 4.73
CA ILE A 92 -6.27 0.49 4.29
C ILE A 92 -7.48 1.34 4.68
N ASN A 93 -8.48 1.42 3.81
CA ASN A 93 -9.71 2.16 4.04
C ASN A 93 -10.78 1.26 4.66
N SER A 94 -11.39 1.70 5.78
CA SER A 94 -12.49 0.98 6.44
C SER A 94 -13.75 0.84 5.57
N ASN A 95 -13.85 1.64 4.50
CA ASN A 95 -14.96 1.60 3.55
C ASN A 95 -14.68 0.75 2.30
N ALA A 96 -13.57 -0.01 2.24
CA ALA A 96 -13.22 -0.84 1.09
C ALA A 96 -14.37 -1.78 0.64
N GLU A 97 -14.49 -2.09 -0.66
CA GLU A 97 -15.43 -3.12 -1.14
C GLU A 97 -15.02 -4.54 -0.74
N SER A 98 -13.72 -4.78 -0.55
CA SER A 98 -13.19 -6.03 -0.03
C SER A 98 -13.49 -6.18 1.47
N SER A 99 -14.21 -7.24 1.85
CA SER A 99 -14.47 -7.57 3.27
C SER A 99 -13.18 -7.80 4.05
N THR A 100 -12.18 -8.44 3.44
CA THR A 100 -10.85 -8.67 4.04
C THR A 100 -10.18 -7.34 4.40
N LEU A 101 -10.15 -6.38 3.47
CA LEU A 101 -9.56 -5.06 3.70
C LEU A 101 -10.34 -4.28 4.77
N ARG A 102 -11.67 -4.32 4.72
CA ARG A 102 -12.50 -3.66 5.75
C ARG A 102 -12.22 -4.21 7.15
N ASN A 103 -12.14 -5.54 7.28
CA ASN A 103 -11.91 -6.17 8.58
C ASN A 103 -10.53 -5.81 9.13
N LEU A 104 -9.51 -5.77 8.27
CA LEU A 104 -8.16 -5.36 8.66
C LEU A 104 -8.10 -3.87 9.07
N ALA A 105 -8.82 -2.99 8.37
CA ALA A 105 -8.90 -1.58 8.75
C ALA A 105 -9.74 -1.34 10.02
N LYS A 106 -10.69 -2.20 10.37
CA LYS A 106 -11.47 -2.07 11.61
C LYS A 106 -10.65 -2.36 12.86
N SER A 107 -9.69 -3.30 12.78
CA SER A 107 -8.81 -3.61 13.91
C SER A 107 -7.82 -2.48 14.20
N ASP A 108 -7.34 -1.80 13.15
CA ASP A 108 -6.45 -0.65 13.29
C ASP A 108 -6.63 0.32 12.09
N PRO A 109 -7.50 1.35 12.23
CA PRO A 109 -7.85 2.26 11.14
C PRO A 109 -6.71 3.17 10.66
N HIS A 110 -5.65 3.31 11.46
CA HIS A 110 -4.50 4.15 11.15
C HIS A 110 -3.26 3.33 10.80
N ARG A 111 -3.39 1.99 10.75
CA ARG A 111 -2.30 1.08 10.41
C ARG A 111 -1.72 1.45 9.05
N VAL A 112 -0.43 1.70 9.07
CA VAL A 112 0.40 1.72 7.86
C VAL A 112 0.82 0.29 7.61
N VAL A 113 0.44 -0.26 6.46
CA VAL A 113 0.71 -1.68 6.13
C VAL A 113 1.85 -1.84 5.12
N SER A 114 2.34 -0.73 4.55
CA SER A 114 3.55 -0.69 3.73
C SER A 114 4.03 0.75 3.55
N ASN A 115 5.29 0.91 3.13
CA ASN A 115 5.90 2.20 2.82
C ASN A 115 6.78 2.10 1.57
N ALA A 116 6.96 3.22 0.88
CA ALA A 116 7.94 3.35 -0.20
C ALA A 116 8.63 4.73 -0.09
N ASP A 117 9.94 4.78 -0.31
CA ASP A 117 10.70 6.03 -0.32
C ASP A 117 10.78 6.53 -1.77
N VAL A 118 10.38 7.79 -1.99
CA VAL A 118 10.31 8.37 -3.33
C VAL A 118 11.20 9.60 -3.43
N ASP A 119 12.10 9.62 -4.42
CA ASP A 119 12.81 10.84 -4.81
C ASP A 119 11.87 11.73 -5.63
N THR A 120 11.52 12.89 -5.07
CA THR A 120 10.59 13.85 -5.66
C THR A 120 11.11 14.52 -6.93
N GLN A 121 12.40 14.39 -7.23
CA GLN A 121 13.03 14.94 -8.45
C GLN A 121 13.18 13.90 -9.57
N GLN A 122 12.80 12.64 -9.33
CA GLN A 122 12.92 11.60 -10.34
C GLN A 122 12.03 11.87 -11.56
N GLU A 123 12.36 11.20 -12.66
CA GLU A 123 11.54 11.25 -13.87
C GLU A 123 10.19 10.54 -13.67
N VAL A 124 9.14 11.14 -14.20
CA VAL A 124 7.79 10.56 -14.20
C VAL A 124 7.66 9.56 -15.35
N THR A 125 8.14 8.33 -15.11
CA THR A 125 8.10 7.21 -16.05
C THR A 125 7.29 6.05 -15.50
N LYS A 126 6.81 5.17 -16.39
CA LYS A 126 6.15 3.93 -15.97
C LYS A 126 7.11 3.02 -15.20
N GLU A 127 8.37 2.96 -15.61
CA GLU A 127 9.37 2.14 -14.92
C GLU A 127 9.56 2.55 -13.45
N ASN A 128 9.62 3.86 -13.16
CA ASN A 128 9.73 4.34 -11.79
C ASN A 128 8.45 4.12 -10.99
N LEU A 129 7.29 4.14 -11.65
CA LEU A 129 6.01 3.78 -11.04
C LEU A 129 5.96 2.27 -10.68
N ASP A 130 6.42 1.41 -11.58
CA ASP A 130 6.47 -0.04 -11.39
C ASP A 130 7.44 -0.38 -10.23
N LYS A 131 8.61 0.28 -10.16
CA LYS A 131 9.54 0.16 -9.01
C LYS A 131 8.89 0.55 -7.68
N MET A 132 8.13 1.64 -7.66
CA MET A 132 7.40 2.04 -6.45
C MET A 132 6.31 1.01 -6.08
N GLU A 133 5.63 0.42 -7.07
CA GLU A 133 4.67 -0.67 -6.81
C GLU A 133 5.37 -1.85 -6.13
N ASP A 134 6.51 -2.27 -6.66
CA ASP A 134 7.34 -3.35 -6.12
C ASP A 134 7.80 -3.03 -4.69
N ASP A 135 8.29 -1.81 -4.43
CA ASP A 135 8.66 -1.36 -3.08
C ASP A 135 7.50 -1.52 -2.09
N PHE A 136 6.28 -1.12 -2.46
CA PHE A 136 5.12 -1.30 -1.60
C PHE A 136 4.78 -2.78 -1.37
N ILE A 137 4.97 -3.64 -2.37
CA ILE A 137 4.71 -5.09 -2.27
C ILE A 137 5.74 -5.78 -1.39
N GLU A 138 7.01 -5.43 -1.53
CA GLU A 138 8.13 -6.00 -0.78
C GLU A 138 8.12 -5.54 0.68
N ASN A 139 7.73 -4.29 0.94
CA ASN A 139 7.67 -3.71 2.29
C ASN A 139 6.33 -3.95 3.01
N LEU A 140 5.50 -4.92 2.55
CA LEU A 140 4.26 -5.27 3.23
C LEU A 140 4.51 -5.82 4.64
N ASP A 141 3.91 -5.17 5.63
CA ASP A 141 3.99 -5.55 7.05
C ASP A 141 2.61 -5.95 7.59
N LEU A 142 2.38 -7.27 7.66
CA LEU A 142 1.12 -7.92 8.03
C LEU A 142 1.23 -8.82 9.24
#